data_AF-A0A0F9YMA5-F1
#
_entry.id   AF-A0A0F9YMA5-F1
#
_cell.length_a   1.000
_cell.length_b   1.000
_cell.length_c   1.000
_cell.angle_alpha   90.00
_cell.angle_beta   90.00
_cell.angle_gamma   90.00
#
_symmetry.space_group_name_H-M   'P 1'
#
loop_
_entity.id
_entity.type
_entity.pdbx_description
1 polymer ?
#
loop_
_entity_poly.entity_id
_entity_poly.type
_entity_poly.pdbx_seq_one_letter_code
_entity_poly.pdbx_strand_id
1 'polypeptide(L)'
;MEIVAQRDKATHLYTIRRICLPGTIIYSDQWAEYGDITGLGFQHYTVNHSLNFVNPDNGVHTQHIESYWNKNKIYIKKMKGDKKEDLNSYLAEYMWRERFRDSEFYKILECLTEMNENN
;
A
#
# COMPACT_ATOMS: atom_id res chain seq x y z
N MET A 1 -2.86 0.87 1.82
CA MET A 1 -1.91 -0.24 2.07
C MET A 1 -2.68 -1.34 2.77
N GLU A 2 -2.30 -2.60 2.58
CA GLU A 2 -2.93 -3.74 3.25
C GLU A 2 -1.86 -4.78 3.57
N ILE A 3 -1.95 -5.40 4.75
CA ILE A 3 -1.10 -6.53 5.13
C ILE A 3 -1.71 -7.79 4.52
N VAL A 4 -0.95 -8.49 3.68
CA VAL A 4 -1.35 -9.77 3.11
C VAL A 4 -0.64 -10.91 3.83
N ALA A 5 -1.35 -12.02 4.05
CA ALA A 5 -0.81 -13.17 4.76
C ALA A 5 0.27 -13.90 3.94
N GLN A 6 0.06 -13.99 2.62
CA GLN A 6 0.95 -14.67 1.68
C GLN A 6 1.39 -13.73 0.57
N ARG A 7 2.67 -13.83 0.19
CA ARG A 7 3.24 -13.12 -0.95
C ARG A 7 3.34 -14.08 -2.12
N ASP A 8 2.19 -14.41 -2.71
CA ASP A 8 2.09 -15.27 -3.88
C ASP A 8 1.25 -14.63 -5.00
N LYS A 9 1.33 -15.23 -6.19
CA LYS A 9 0.60 -14.78 -7.39
C LYS A 9 -0.90 -14.73 -7.17
N ALA A 10 -1.48 -15.75 -6.53
CA ALA A 10 -2.93 -15.85 -6.35
C ALA A 10 -3.48 -14.70 -5.48
N THR A 11 -2.85 -14.48 -4.33
CA THR A 11 -3.17 -13.40 -3.39
C THR A 11 -3.01 -12.04 -4.06
N HIS A 12 -1.96 -11.87 -4.86
CA HIS A 12 -1.72 -10.62 -5.56
C HIS A 12 -2.76 -10.31 -6.64
N LEU A 13 -3.03 -11.26 -7.55
CA LEU A 13 -4.02 -11.08 -8.62
C LEU A 13 -5.43 -10.88 -8.05
N TYR A 14 -5.78 -11.58 -6.96
CA TYR A 14 -7.02 -11.36 -6.23
C TYR A 14 -7.09 -9.93 -5.67
N THR A 15 -6.02 -9.47 -5.03
CA THR A 15 -5.94 -8.12 -4.44
C THR A 15 -6.11 -7.04 -5.51
N ILE A 16 -5.44 -7.18 -6.66
CA ILE A 16 -5.60 -6.24 -7.79
C ILE A 16 -7.05 -6.21 -8.24
N ARG A 17 -7.66 -7.37 -8.53
CA ARG A 17 -9.06 -7.41 -9.01
C ARG A 17 -10.05 -6.80 -8.04
N ARG A 18 -9.81 -6.97 -6.73
CA ARG A 18 -10.68 -6.43 -5.69
C ARG A 18 -10.59 -4.91 -5.57
N ILE A 19 -9.41 -4.33 -5.80
CA ILE A 19 -9.13 -2.91 -5.50
C ILE A 19 -9.12 -2.04 -6.75
N CYS A 20 -8.62 -2.53 -7.88
CA CYS A 20 -8.49 -1.78 -9.11
C CYS A 20 -9.76 -1.90 -9.96
N LEU A 21 -10.28 -0.76 -10.41
CA LEU A 21 -11.42 -0.73 -11.33
C LEU A 21 -10.98 -1.19 -12.74
N PRO A 22 -11.87 -1.83 -13.52
CA PRO A 22 -11.59 -2.20 -14.90
C PRO A 22 -11.06 -1.01 -15.72
N GLY A 23 -10.04 -1.24 -16.55
CA GLY A 23 -9.39 -0.19 -17.36
C GLY A 23 -8.32 0.63 -16.62
N THR A 24 -8.07 0.34 -15.33
CA THR A 24 -6.96 0.95 -14.59
C THR A 24 -5.60 0.60 -15.21
N ILE A 25 -4.70 1.59 -15.25
CA ILE A 25 -3.29 1.39 -15.61
C ILE A 25 -2.51 1.06 -14.35
N ILE A 26 -1.75 -0.03 -14.37
CA ILE A 26 -0.92 -0.51 -13.27
C ILE A 26 0.54 -0.31 -13.63
N TYR A 27 1.28 0.35 -12.73
CA TYR A 27 2.73 0.49 -12.79
C TYR A 27 3.37 -0.39 -11.71
N SER A 28 4.30 -1.26 -12.06
CA SER A 28 5.01 -2.11 -11.10
C SER A 28 6.47 -2.35 -11.48
N ASP A 29 7.22 -3.00 -10.59
CA ASP A 29 8.47 -3.66 -10.96
C ASP A 29 8.20 -4.95 -11.78
N GLN A 30 9.25 -5.70 -12.12
CA GLN A 30 9.18 -6.95 -12.90
C GLN A 30 9.21 -8.23 -12.05
N TRP A 31 8.57 -8.24 -10.87
CA TRP A 31 8.38 -9.48 -10.12
C TRP A 31 7.56 -10.50 -10.94
N ALA A 32 8.03 -11.75 -11.01
CA ALA A 32 7.54 -12.77 -11.97
C ALA A 32 6.04 -13.07 -11.81
N GLU A 33 5.54 -12.99 -10.59
CA GLU A 33 4.15 -13.24 -10.22
C GLU A 33 3.18 -12.17 -10.77
N TYR A 34 3.68 -11.03 -11.27
CA TYR A 34 2.88 -10.02 -11.97
C TYR A 34 2.52 -10.37 -13.42
N GLY A 35 3.05 -11.47 -13.97
CA GLY A 35 2.93 -11.79 -15.40
C GLY A 35 1.49 -11.89 -15.96
N ASP A 36 0.49 -12.10 -15.11
CA ASP A 36 -0.91 -12.27 -15.54
C ASP A 36 -1.77 -11.02 -15.36
N ILE A 37 -1.21 -9.88 -14.93
CA ILE A 37 -2.01 -8.65 -14.70
C ILE A 37 -2.74 -8.20 -15.98
N THR A 38 -2.07 -8.26 -17.13
CA THR A 38 -2.68 -7.98 -18.43
C THR A 38 -3.83 -8.94 -18.74
N GLY A 39 -3.71 -10.22 -18.35
CA GLY A 39 -4.76 -11.22 -18.48
C GLY A 39 -6.00 -10.97 -17.63
N LEU A 40 -5.90 -10.12 -16.60
CA LEU A 40 -7.05 -9.66 -15.81
C LEU A 40 -7.81 -8.49 -16.47
N GLY A 41 -7.33 -7.97 -17.60
CA GLY A 41 -7.93 -6.83 -18.32
C GLY A 41 -7.37 -5.45 -17.93
N PHE A 42 -6.24 -5.40 -17.22
CA PHE A 42 -5.57 -4.14 -16.89
C PHE A 42 -4.48 -3.80 -17.91
N GLN A 43 -4.23 -2.50 -18.10
CA GLN A 43 -3.02 -2.06 -18.78
C GLN A 43 -1.86 -2.13 -17.79
N HIS A 44 -0.77 -2.78 -18.16
CA HIS A 44 0.35 -3.01 -17.24
C HIS A 44 1.65 -2.53 -17.86
N TYR A 45 2.31 -1.59 -17.18
CA TYR A 45 3.66 -1.16 -17.53
C TYR A 45 4.62 -1.43 -16.37
N THR A 46 5.86 -1.75 -16.73
CA THR A 46 6.86 -2.19 -15.76
C THR A 46 8.17 -1.43 -15.87
N VAL A 47 8.91 -1.42 -14.77
CA VAL A 47 10.32 -1.00 -14.71
C VAL A 47 11.18 -2.15 -14.22
N ASN A 48 12.30 -2.39 -14.91
CA ASN A 48 13.30 -3.36 -14.48
C ASN A 48 14.35 -2.69 -13.61
N HIS A 49 14.20 -2.80 -12.29
CA HIS A 49 15.13 -2.20 -11.31
C HIS A 49 16.53 -2.80 -11.29
N SER A 50 16.75 -3.96 -11.92
CA SER A 50 18.11 -4.48 -12.11
C SER A 50 18.87 -3.73 -13.22
N LEU A 51 18.16 -3.02 -14.10
CA LEU A 51 18.74 -2.31 -15.24
C LEU A 51 18.58 -0.80 -15.10
N ASN A 52 17.42 -0.31 -14.69
CA ASN A 52 17.06 1.11 -14.71
C ASN A 52 16.19 1.49 -13.51
N PHE A 53 16.35 2.72 -13.01
CA PHE A 53 15.44 3.31 -12.00
C PHE A 53 14.15 3.89 -12.60
N VAL A 54 14.19 4.24 -13.89
CA VAL A 54 13.09 4.73 -14.71
C VAL A 54 13.17 3.99 -16.03
N ASN A 55 12.06 3.43 -16.51
CA ASN A 55 12.03 2.75 -17.79
C ASN A 55 12.34 3.78 -18.92
N PRO A 56 13.42 3.58 -19.71
CA PRO A 56 13.86 4.58 -20.69
C PRO A 56 12.89 4.74 -21.86
N ASP A 57 12.08 3.73 -22.17
CA ASP A 57 11.21 3.72 -23.35
C ASP A 57 9.90 4.49 -23.11
N ASN A 58 9.40 4.47 -21.88
CA ASN A 58 8.07 4.99 -21.53
C ASN A 58 8.02 5.84 -20.25
N GLY A 59 9.16 6.03 -19.56
CA GLY A 59 9.27 6.85 -18.35
C GLY A 59 8.69 6.23 -17.08
N VAL A 60 8.26 4.97 -17.09
CA VAL A 60 7.62 4.32 -15.95
C VAL A 60 8.60 4.13 -14.78
N HIS A 61 8.14 4.44 -13.57
CA HIS A 61 8.90 4.24 -12.34
C HIS A 61 7.97 3.99 -11.14
N THR A 62 8.48 3.34 -10.09
CA THR A 62 7.72 3.01 -8.86
C THR A 62 8.25 3.73 -7.61
N GLN A 63 9.11 4.74 -7.79
CA GLN A 63 9.78 5.46 -6.70
C GLN A 63 8.83 6.05 -5.65
N HIS A 64 7.69 6.62 -6.06
CA HIS A 64 6.73 7.21 -5.13
C HIS A 64 6.15 6.15 -4.18
N ILE A 65 5.72 4.99 -4.70
CA ILE A 65 5.15 3.94 -3.87
C ILE A 65 6.22 3.25 -3.00
N GLU A 66 7.45 3.12 -3.49
CA GLU A 66 8.58 2.62 -2.71
C GLU A 66 8.94 3.54 -1.55
N SER A 67 9.00 4.85 -1.81
CA SER A 67 9.23 5.87 -0.77
C SER A 67 8.12 5.85 0.28
N TYR A 68 6.86 5.74 -0.16
CA TYR A 68 5.71 5.63 0.71
C TYR A 68 5.78 4.38 1.61
N TRP A 69 6.10 3.22 1.02
CA TRP A 69 6.33 1.97 1.76
C TRP A 69 7.45 2.09 2.77
N ASN A 70 8.55 2.78 2.42
CA ASN A 70 9.67 2.97 3.32
C ASN A 70 9.27 3.78 4.57
N LYS A 71 8.49 4.85 4.42
CA LYS A 71 7.99 5.64 5.56
C LYS A 71 7.13 4.79 6.51
N ASN A 72 6.23 3.97 5.95
CA ASN A 72 5.41 3.02 6.73
C ASN A 72 6.29 2.01 7.48
N LYS A 73 7.29 1.42 6.81
CA LYS A 73 8.23 0.46 7.43
C LYS A 73 9.02 1.09 8.57
N ILE A 74 9.48 2.34 8.40
CA ILE A 74 10.19 3.08 9.44
C ILE A 74 9.27 3.33 10.64
N TYR A 75 8.02 3.73 10.40
CA TYR A 75 7.04 3.95 11.46
C TYR A 75 6.79 2.67 12.27
N ILE A 76 6.51 1.55 11.60
CA ILE A 76 6.30 0.25 12.26
C ILE A 76 7.54 -0.18 13.04
N LYS A 77 8.74 -0.02 12.47
CA LYS A 77 10.01 -0.37 13.15
C LYS A 77 10.24 0.41 14.46
N LYS A 78 9.69 1.63 14.59
CA LYS A 78 9.81 2.42 15.82
C LYS A 78 9.09 1.79 17.01
N MET A 79 8.15 0.89 16.77
CA MET A 79 7.39 0.21 17.81
C MET A 79 8.18 -0.93 18.51
N LYS A 80 9.40 -1.25 18.04
CA LYS A 80 10.39 -2.12 18.72
C LYS A 80 9.88 -3.50 19.22
N GLY A 81 9.53 -4.38 18.29
CA GLY A 81 9.36 -5.81 18.59
C GLY A 81 7.95 -6.25 18.94
N ASP A 82 6.95 -5.41 18.62
CA ASP A 82 5.54 -5.75 18.76
C ASP A 82 5.12 -6.94 17.88
N LYS A 83 4.02 -7.58 18.29
CA LYS A 83 3.54 -8.81 17.68
C LYS A 83 3.09 -8.54 16.24
N LYS A 84 3.22 -9.56 15.40
CA LYS A 84 2.70 -9.53 14.02
C LYS A 84 1.21 -9.19 13.98
N GLU A 85 0.48 -9.52 15.03
CA GLU A 85 -0.94 -9.23 15.25
C GLU A 85 -1.25 -7.72 15.23
N ASP A 86 -0.32 -6.89 15.70
CA ASP A 86 -0.51 -5.44 15.83
C ASP A 86 -0.17 -4.67 14.54
N LEU A 87 0.40 -5.33 13.53
CA LEU A 87 0.82 -4.69 12.28
C LEU A 87 -0.34 -3.99 11.56
N ASN A 88 -1.54 -4.57 11.61
CA ASN A 88 -2.73 -3.95 11.01
C ASN A 88 -3.09 -2.66 11.73
N SER A 89 -3.03 -2.64 13.06
CA SER A 89 -3.31 -1.45 13.87
C SER A 89 -2.30 -0.34 13.60
N TYR A 90 -1.00 -0.65 13.55
CA TYR A 90 0.02 0.36 13.23
C TYR A 90 -0.09 0.89 11.81
N LEU A 91 -0.41 0.04 10.84
CA LEU A 91 -0.62 0.47 9.47
C LEU A 91 -1.85 1.39 9.36
N ALA A 92 -2.95 1.00 10.02
CA ALA A 92 -4.17 1.80 10.09
C ALA A 92 -3.91 3.16 10.76
N GLU A 93 -3.20 3.17 11.90
CA GLU A 93 -2.83 4.39 12.60
C GLU A 93 -1.96 5.29 11.72
N TYR A 94 -0.93 4.75 11.06
CA TYR A 94 -0.08 5.53 10.16
C TYR A 94 -0.88 6.18 9.03
N MET A 95 -1.72 5.39 8.35
CA MET A 95 -2.55 5.87 7.25
C MET A 95 -3.58 6.91 7.72
N TRP A 96 -4.13 6.73 8.92
CA TRP A 96 -5.07 7.68 9.53
C TRP A 96 -4.38 9.01 9.89
N ARG A 97 -3.22 8.96 10.55
CA ARG A 97 -2.41 10.15 10.87
C ARG A 97 -1.97 10.90 9.62
N GLU A 98 -1.62 10.18 8.56
CA GLU A 98 -1.28 10.82 7.29
C GLU A 98 -2.47 11.51 6.65
N ARG A 99 -3.64 10.87 6.64
CA ARG A 99 -4.88 11.42 6.07
C ARG A 99 -5.34 12.67 6.82
N PHE A 100 -5.17 12.70 8.14
CA PHE A 100 -5.64 13.77 9.02
C PHE A 100 -4.51 14.58 9.64
N ARG A 101 -3.35 14.63 8.97
CA ARG A 101 -2.11 15.24 9.49
C ARG A 101 -2.31 16.62 10.11
N ASP A 102 -3.11 17.46 9.48
CA ASP A 102 -3.29 18.86 9.89
C ASP A 102 -4.42 19.05 10.92
N SER A 103 -5.20 17.99 11.19
CA SER A 103 -6.36 18.02 12.09
C SER A 103 -6.37 16.84 13.06
N GLU A 104 -5.21 16.24 13.31
CA GLU A 104 -5.08 14.96 14.00
C GLU A 104 -5.74 15.01 15.38
N PHE A 105 -5.42 16.05 16.16
CA PHE A 105 -5.98 16.26 17.49
C PHE A 105 -7.51 16.34 17.48
N TYR A 106 -8.08 17.11 16.56
CA TYR A 106 -9.54 17.25 16.45
C TYR A 106 -10.21 15.94 16.04
N LYS A 107 -9.57 15.15 15.17
CA LYS A 107 -10.09 13.84 14.77
C LYS A 107 -10.02 12.81 15.90
N ILE A 108 -9.02 12.88 16.78
CA ILE A 108 -9.02 12.09 18.03
C ILE A 108 -10.21 12.47 18.90
N LEU A 109 -10.45 13.77 19.10
CA LEU A 109 -11.58 14.23 19.92
C LEU A 109 -12.93 13.76 19.38
N GLU A 110 -13.14 13.85 18.06
CA GLU A 110 -14.36 13.36 17.39
C GLU A 110 -14.58 11.86 17.63
N CYS A 111 -13.55 11.03 17.50
CA CYS A 111 -13.66 9.60 17.80
C CYS A 111 -14.00 9.33 19.27
N LEU A 112 -13.42 10.09 20.21
CA LEU A 112 -13.70 9.94 21.63
C LEU A 112 -15.14 10.36 21.98
N THR A 113 -15.67 11.42 21.35
CA THR A 113 -17.06 11.84 21.54
C THR A 113 -18.03 10.79 21.01
N GLU A 114 -17.78 10.25 19.83
CA GLU A 114 -18.61 9.19 19.23
C GLU A 114 -18.63 7.91 20.11
N MET A 115 -17.50 7.54 20.73
CA MET A 115 -17.45 6.39 21.63
C MET A 115 -18.24 6.59 22.92
N ASN A 116 -18.36 7.83 23.40
CA ASN A 116 -19.14 8.15 24.59
C ASN A 116 -20.65 8.21 24.32
N GLU A 117 -21.06 8.59 23.11
CA GLU A 117 -22.48 8.64 22.72
C GLU A 117 -23.08 7.25 22.43
N ASN A 118 -22.23 6.25 22.19
CA ASN A 118 -22.63 4.87 21.89
C ASN A 118 -22.54 3.91 23.10
N ASN A 119 -22.30 4.44 24.31
CA ASN A 119 -22.31 3.71 25.59
C ASN A 119 -23.53 4.13 26.44
#